data_AF-A0A0J1K512-F1
#
_entry.id   AF-A0A0J1K512-F1
#
_cell.length_a   1.000
_cell.length_b   1.000
_cell.length_c   1.000
_cell.angle_alpha   90.00
_cell.angle_beta   90.00
_cell.angle_gamma   90.00
#
_symmetry.space_group_name_H-M   'P 1'
#
loop_
_entity.id
_entity.type
_entity.pdbx_description
1 polymer ?
#
loop_
_entity_poly.entity_id
_entity_poly.type
_entity_poly.pdbx_seq_one_letter_code
_entity_poly.pdbx_strand_id
1 'polypeptide(L)'
;MGSMLELEKEVAELKQKLLTHEIATGLILSDIVKLLDIARPGALDALTKNYQAGQAKIPESAARNDPHTIDAFTRILKVLEVASKK
;
A
#
# COMPACT_ATOMS: atom_id res chain seq x y z
N MET A 1 -37.20 14.39 3.76
CA MET A 1 -36.30 13.93 2.67
C MET A 1 -34.97 14.69 2.61
N GLY A 2 -34.61 15.56 3.59
CA GLY A 2 -33.33 16.29 3.59
C GLY A 2 -32.12 15.53 4.17
N SER A 3 -32.35 14.58 5.09
CA SER A 3 -31.25 13.90 5.81
C SER A 3 -30.44 12.92 4.96
N MET A 4 -31.06 12.26 3.97
CA MET A 4 -30.40 11.23 3.17
C MET A 4 -29.42 11.83 2.16
N LEU A 5 -29.78 12.96 1.54
CA LEU A 5 -28.90 13.71 0.65
C LEU A 5 -27.70 14.32 1.38
N GLU A 6 -27.90 14.81 2.61
CA GLU A 6 -26.81 15.32 3.46
C GLU A 6 -25.86 14.19 3.87
N LEU A 7 -26.39 13.03 4.29
CA LEU A 7 -25.60 11.84 4.60
C LEU A 7 -24.78 11.34 3.39
N GLU A 8 -25.37 11.30 2.20
CA GLU A 8 -24.66 10.90 0.98
C GLU A 8 -23.49 11.84 0.66
N LYS A 9 -23.70 13.15 0.86
CA LYS A 9 -22.67 14.17 0.65
C LYS A 9 -21.53 14.04 1.67
N GLU A 10 -21.86 13.88 2.96
CA GLU A 10 -20.86 13.66 4.01
C GLU A 10 -20.04 12.39 3.76
N VAL A 11 -20.69 11.30 3.36
CA VAL A 11 -20.01 10.05 3.00
C VAL A 11 -19.08 10.25 1.80
N ALA A 12 -19.50 11.01 0.78
CA ALA A 12 -18.65 11.32 -0.38
C ALA A 12 -17.41 12.14 0.02
N GLU A 13 -17.58 13.17 0.85
CA GLU A 13 -16.48 14.00 1.35
C GLU A 13 -15.50 13.20 2.21
N LEU A 14 -15.99 12.33 3.09
CA LEU A 14 -15.15 11.44 3.90
C LEU A 14 -14.36 10.45 3.03
N LYS A 15 -15.01 9.86 2.01
CA LYS A 15 -14.32 8.97 1.05
C LYS A 15 -13.22 9.71 0.30
N GLN A 16 -13.47 10.95 -0.13
CA GLN A 16 -12.46 11.76 -0.83
C GLN A 16 -11.26 12.12 0.07
N LYS A 17 -11.51 12.48 1.34
CA LYS A 17 -10.45 12.73 2.33
C LYS A 17 -9.62 11.48 2.58
N LEU A 18 -10.27 10.32 2.76
CA LEU A 18 -9.59 9.05 2.97
C LEU A 18 -8.72 8.67 1.76
N LEU A 19 -9.27 8.79 0.55
CA LEU A 19 -8.51 8.53 -0.69
C LEU A 19 -7.28 9.45 -0.79
N THR A 20 -7.43 10.72 -0.45
CA THR A 20 -6.33 11.69 -0.47
C THR A 20 -5.23 11.30 0.52
N HIS A 21 -5.59 10.88 1.72
CA HIS A 21 -4.65 10.41 2.74
C HIS A 21 -3.93 9.14 2.31
N GLU A 22 -4.64 8.19 1.71
CA GLU A 22 -4.04 6.95 1.17
C GLU A 22 -3.04 7.25 0.06
N ILE A 23 -3.38 8.15 -0.88
CA ILE A 23 -2.46 8.58 -1.95
C ILE A 23 -1.22 9.24 -1.35
N ALA A 24 -1.38 10.21 -0.43
CA ALA A 24 -0.27 10.90 0.20
C ALA A 24 0.65 9.93 0.96
N THR A 25 0.07 8.98 1.70
CA THR A 25 0.82 7.94 2.40
C THR A 25 1.61 7.08 1.43
N GLY A 26 0.99 6.66 0.31
CA GLY A 26 1.65 5.87 -0.72
C GLY A 26 2.84 6.60 -1.35
N LEU A 27 2.72 7.91 -1.61
CA LEU A 27 3.80 8.74 -2.15
C LEU A 27 4.97 8.84 -1.16
N ILE A 28 4.68 9.18 0.11
CA ILE A 28 5.71 9.30 1.16
C ILE A 28 6.47 7.98 1.33
N LEU A 29 5.76 6.86 1.38
CA LEU A 29 6.39 5.54 1.49
C LEU A 29 7.27 5.23 0.27
N SER A 30 6.82 5.59 -0.94
CA SER A 30 7.63 5.43 -2.16
C SER A 30 8.93 6.24 -2.07
N ASP A 31 8.87 7.49 -1.63
CA ASP A 31 10.04 8.35 -1.45
C ASP A 31 11.00 7.81 -0.39
N ILE A 32 10.49 7.30 0.73
CA ILE A 32 11.32 6.65 1.77
C ILE A 32 12.08 5.45 1.18
N VAL A 33 11.41 4.62 0.38
CA VAL A 33 12.04 3.47 -0.26
C VAL A 33 13.11 3.91 -1.27
N LYS A 34 12.84 4.96 -2.06
CA LYS A 34 13.83 5.55 -2.97
C LYS A 34 15.07 6.06 -2.21
N LEU A 35 14.88 6.75 -1.09
CA LEU A 35 15.97 7.22 -0.22
C LEU A 35 16.80 6.05 0.34
N LEU A 36 16.13 4.95 0.72
CA LEU A 36 16.79 3.71 1.16
C LEU A 36 17.68 3.11 0.07
N ASP A 37 17.24 3.12 -1.18
CA ASP A 37 18.03 2.61 -2.30
C ASP A 37 19.22 3.52 -2.65
N ILE A 38 19.08 4.83 -2.48
CA ILE A 38 20.20 5.78 -2.60
C ILE A 38 21.25 5.52 -1.51
N ALA A 39 20.81 5.32 -0.26
CA ALA A 39 21.71 5.05 0.86
C ALA A 39 22.37 3.67 0.77
N ARG A 40 21.66 2.68 0.23
CA ARG A 40 22.14 1.31 0.02
C ARG A 40 21.69 0.83 -1.37
N PRO A 41 22.56 0.95 -2.39
CA PRO A 41 22.22 0.52 -3.75
C PRO A 41 21.75 -0.94 -3.79
N GLY A 42 20.60 -1.17 -4.41
CA GLY A 42 19.98 -2.49 -4.54
C GLY A 42 19.07 -2.88 -3.36
N ALA A 43 18.83 -1.99 -2.41
CA ALA A 43 17.87 -2.21 -1.33
C ALA A 43 16.44 -2.39 -1.86
N LEU A 44 16.07 -1.64 -2.91
CA LEU A 44 14.73 -1.74 -3.53
C LEU A 44 14.49 -3.14 -4.13
N ASP A 45 15.47 -3.66 -4.86
CA ASP A 45 15.41 -5.01 -5.45
C ASP A 45 15.36 -6.09 -4.37
N ALA A 46 16.18 -5.94 -3.32
CA ALA A 46 16.19 -6.86 -2.19
C ALA A 46 14.85 -6.87 -1.44
N LEU A 47 14.27 -5.69 -1.19
CA LEU A 47 12.94 -5.56 -0.57
C LEU A 47 11.87 -6.20 -1.45
N THR A 48 11.87 -5.92 -2.75
CA THR A 48 10.91 -6.50 -3.70
C THR A 48 10.96 -8.02 -3.69
N LYS A 49 12.15 -8.60 -3.78
CA LYS A 49 12.33 -10.07 -3.71
C LYS A 49 11.86 -10.66 -2.39
N ASN A 50 12.17 -10.00 -1.27
CA ASN A 50 11.75 -10.48 0.05
C ASN A 50 10.23 -10.48 0.21
N TYR A 51 9.55 -9.41 -0.22
CA TYR A 51 8.09 -9.33 -0.14
C TYR A 51 7.38 -10.28 -1.12
N GLN A 52 7.93 -10.49 -2.32
CA GLN A 52 7.42 -11.51 -3.25
C GLN A 52 7.57 -12.93 -2.68
N ALA A 53 8.71 -13.24 -2.08
CA ALA A 53 8.94 -14.54 -1.44
C ALA A 53 8.03 -14.74 -0.22
N GLY A 54 7.76 -13.68 0.55
CA GLY A 54 6.80 -13.71 1.65
C GLY A 54 5.37 -13.94 1.16
N GLN A 55 4.95 -13.24 0.10
CA GLN A 55 3.63 -13.40 -0.50
C GLN A 55 3.40 -14.83 -1.02
N ALA A 56 4.41 -15.41 -1.69
CA ALA A 56 4.34 -16.78 -2.19
C ALA A 56 4.18 -17.83 -1.08
N LYS A 57 4.58 -17.52 0.16
CA LYS A 57 4.48 -18.41 1.33
C LYS A 57 3.19 -18.23 2.12
N ILE A 58 2.34 -17.23 1.81
CA ILE A 58 1.06 -17.01 2.50
C ILE A 58 0.20 -18.30 2.54
N PRO A 59 0.06 -19.09 1.46
CA PRO A 59 -0.76 -20.31 1.48
C PRO A 59 -0.31 -21.35 2.52
N GLU A 60 0.98 -21.36 2.87
CA GLU A 60 1.60 -22.27 3.84
C GLU A 60 1.59 -21.72 5.27
N SER A 61 1.19 -20.46 5.46
CA SER A 61 1.24 -19.76 6.73
C SER A 61 -0.04 -19.90 7.56
N ALA A 62 0.05 -19.56 8.85
CA ALA A 62 -1.12 -19.42 9.72
C ALA A 62 -2.10 -18.33 9.24
N ALA A 63 -1.63 -17.38 8.42
CA ALA A 63 -2.40 -16.24 7.90
C ALA A 63 -3.00 -16.49 6.51
N ARG A 64 -3.00 -17.73 6.00
CA ARG A 64 -3.49 -18.07 4.64
C ARG A 64 -4.90 -17.60 4.30
N ASN A 65 -5.77 -17.51 5.32
CA ASN A 65 -7.17 -17.09 5.18
C ASN A 65 -7.40 -15.66 5.71
N ASP A 66 -6.35 -14.95 6.12
CA ASP A 66 -6.47 -13.58 6.58
C ASP A 66 -6.43 -12.60 5.39
N PRO A 67 -7.56 -11.96 5.04
CA PRO A 67 -7.60 -11.01 3.94
C PRO A 67 -6.71 -9.79 4.18
N HIS A 68 -6.44 -9.42 5.44
CA HIS A 68 -5.59 -8.27 5.77
C HIS A 68 -4.13 -8.55 5.47
N THR A 69 -3.65 -9.77 5.71
CA THR A 69 -2.31 -10.20 5.34
C THR A 69 -2.11 -10.14 3.82
N ILE A 70 -3.06 -10.64 3.03
CA ILE A 70 -2.98 -10.62 1.56
C ILE A 70 -3.00 -9.17 1.03
N ASP A 71 -3.88 -8.33 1.57
CA ASP A 71 -3.96 -6.91 1.18
C ASP A 71 -2.67 -6.15 1.54
N ALA A 72 -2.09 -6.40 2.72
CA ALA A 72 -0.84 -5.78 3.14
C ALA A 72 0.32 -6.09 2.18
N PHE A 73 0.52 -7.36 1.80
CA PHE A 73 1.54 -7.74 0.81
C PHE A 73 1.28 -7.08 -0.55
N THR A 74 0.03 -7.05 -0.99
CA THR A 74 -0.35 -6.43 -2.27
C THR A 74 -0.04 -4.93 -2.26
N ARG A 75 -0.38 -4.22 -1.18
CA ARG A 75 -0.11 -2.78 -1.03
C ARG A 75 1.39 -2.50 -1.00
N ILE A 76 2.16 -3.26 -0.23
CA ILE A 76 3.61 -3.05 -0.14
C ILE A 76 4.28 -3.27 -1.50
N LEU A 77 3.95 -4.36 -2.20
CA LEU A 77 4.51 -4.62 -3.53
C LEU A 77 4.19 -3.51 -4.53
N LYS A 78 2.99 -2.91 -4.46
CA LYS A 78 2.61 -1.77 -5.29
C LYS A 78 3.42 -0.51 -4.96
N VAL A 79 3.70 -0.24 -3.68
CA VAL A 79 4.57 0.87 -3.27
C VAL A 79 5.99 0.68 -3.83
N LEU A 80 6.52 -0.54 -3.75
CA LEU A 80 7.84 -0.87 -4.31
C LEU A 80 7.87 -0.73 -5.84
N GLU A 81 6.81 -1.13 -6.54
CA GLU A 81 6.67 -0.94 -7.99
C GLU A 81 6.63 0.54 -8.39
N VAL A 82 5.93 1.38 -7.63
CA VAL A 82 5.93 2.84 -7.86
C VAL A 82 7.31 3.42 -7.58
N ALA A 83 7.99 2.95 -6.53
CA ALA A 83 9.34 3.40 -6.19
C ALA A 83 10.38 3.03 -7.27
N SER A 84 10.21 1.91 -7.98
CA SER A 84 11.12 1.47 -9.04
C SER A 84 10.93 2.21 -10.37
N LYS A 85 9.78 2.88 -10.55
CA LYS A 85 9.54 3.74 -11.71
C LYS A 85 10.26 5.08 -11.49
N LYS A 86 11.19 5.38 -12.40
CA LYS A 86 11.99 6.62 -12.42
C LYS A 86 11.11 7.85 -12.56
#